data_AF-A0A9E3X3N1-F1
#
_entry.id   AF-A0A9E3X3N1-F1
#
_cell.length_a   1.000
_cell.length_b   1.000
_cell.length_c   1.000
_cell.angle_alpha   90.00
_cell.angle_beta   90.00
_cell.angle_gamma   90.00
#
_symmetry.space_group_name_H-M   'P 1'
#
loop_
_entity.id
_entity.type
_entity.pdbx_description
1 polymer ?
#
loop_
_entity_poly.entity_id
_entity_poly.type
_entity_poly.pdbx_seq_one_letter_code
_entity_poly.pdbx_strand_id
1 'polypeptide(L)'
;MTIAGRIPVALLAYLAVTGQRHSRDALATFFWPEARQPRTQLRNNLWIISEALGTAGRQWLQRDRDTISLVPDDRLRLDVATFQHAVATSEKHASSCTNQLCVTCVSALEEAVALYQDDLLAGFSLWD
;
A
#
# COMPACT_ATOMS: atom_id res chain seq x y z
N MET A 1 -2.44 2.14 -16.29
CA MET A 1 -2.73 3.28 -15.40
C MET A 1 -1.41 3.85 -14.94
N THR A 2 -1.11 5.11 -15.21
CA THR A 2 0.18 5.72 -14.83
C THR A 2 -0.10 6.91 -13.92
N ILE A 3 0.48 6.92 -12.72
CA ILE A 3 0.42 8.06 -11.80
C ILE A 3 1.62 8.95 -12.12
N ALA A 4 1.36 10.22 -12.45
CA ALA A 4 2.42 11.16 -12.77
C ALA A 4 3.16 11.63 -11.50
N GLY A 5 4.46 11.39 -11.44
CA GLY A 5 5.34 11.88 -10.37
C GLY A 5 5.59 10.86 -9.24
N ARG A 6 6.76 10.99 -8.60
CA ARG A 6 7.22 10.09 -7.54
C ARG A 6 6.39 10.24 -6.26
N ILE A 7 6.22 11.47 -5.76
CA ILE A 7 5.51 11.68 -4.48
C ILE A 7 4.06 11.16 -4.49
N PRO A 8 3.24 11.34 -5.55
CA PRO A 8 1.92 10.69 -5.64
C PRO A 8 1.97 9.17 -5.52
N VAL A 9 2.95 8.53 -6.16
CA VAL A 9 3.16 7.07 -6.09
C VAL A 9 3.53 6.67 -4.66
N ALA A 10 4.48 7.37 -4.03
CA ALA A 10 4.90 7.11 -2.65
C ALA A 10 3.75 7.30 -1.66
N LEU A 11 2.95 8.35 -1.83
CA LEU A 11 1.78 8.61 -1.00
C LEU A 11 0.74 7.50 -1.14
N LEU A 12 0.44 7.05 -2.36
CA LEU A 12 -0.49 5.94 -2.56
C LEU A 12 0.04 4.64 -1.96
N ALA A 13 1.32 4.31 -2.18
CA ALA A 13 1.96 3.14 -1.62
C ALA A 13 1.94 3.16 -0.08
N TYR A 14 2.26 4.30 0.52
CA TYR A 14 2.20 4.48 1.98
C TYR A 14 0.79 4.26 2.53
N LEU A 15 -0.24 4.83 1.88
CA LEU A 15 -1.63 4.61 2.28
C LEU A 15 -2.05 3.14 2.13
N ALA A 16 -1.62 2.47 1.07
CA ALA A 16 -1.94 1.07 0.81
C ALA A 16 -1.28 0.12 1.80
N VAL A 17 0.03 0.26 2.02
CA VAL A 17 0.83 -0.63 2.89
C VAL A 17 0.43 -0.46 4.35
N THR A 18 0.17 0.76 4.81
CA THR A 18 -0.23 0.99 6.20
C THR A 18 -1.67 0.55 6.45
N GLY A 19 -2.57 0.63 5.45
CA GLY A 19 -3.97 0.25 5.58
C GLY A 19 -4.74 1.04 6.66
N GLN A 20 -4.18 2.18 7.09
CA GLN A 20 -4.68 2.96 8.23
C GLN A 20 -5.19 4.34 7.80
N ARG A 21 -5.95 4.96 8.71
CA ARG A 21 -6.38 6.35 8.59
C ARG A 21 -5.26 7.27 9.09
N HIS A 22 -4.86 8.21 8.25
CA HIS A 22 -3.81 9.18 8.54
C HIS A 22 -4.38 10.59 8.63
N SER A 23 -3.81 11.43 9.49
CA SER A 23 -4.14 12.86 9.48
C SER A 23 -3.52 13.54 8.26
N ARG A 24 -4.22 14.54 7.74
CA ARG A 24 -3.72 15.35 6.62
C ARG A 24 -2.43 16.08 7.01
N ASP A 25 -2.30 16.49 8.26
CA ASP A 25 -1.10 17.18 8.75
C ASP A 25 0.11 16.28 8.86
N ALA A 26 -0.07 15.05 9.36
CA ALA A 26 1.01 14.08 9.44
C ALA A 26 1.52 13.74 8.04
N LEU A 27 0.61 13.45 7.09
CA LEU A 27 0.99 13.17 5.71
C LEU A 27 1.65 14.38 5.04
N ALA A 28 1.10 15.57 5.23
CA ALA A 28 1.64 16.80 4.64
C ALA A 28 3.07 17.08 5.15
N THR A 29 3.30 16.93 6.46
CA THR A 29 4.61 17.14 7.08
C THR A 29 5.61 16.06 6.70
N PHE A 30 5.17 14.80 6.63
CA PHE A 30 6.02 13.66 6.28
C PHE A 30 6.53 13.73 4.83
N PHE A 31 5.65 14.04 3.88
CA PHE A 31 6.01 14.06 2.46
C PHE A 31 6.60 15.41 1.98
N TRP A 32 6.34 16.51 2.69
CA TRP A 32 6.82 17.84 2.33
C TRP A 32 7.30 18.66 3.55
N PRO A 33 8.34 18.19 4.27
CA PRO A 33 8.80 18.85 5.49
C PRO A 33 9.23 20.31 5.27
N GLU A 34 9.83 20.59 4.11
CA GLU A 34 10.37 21.92 3.76
C GLU A 34 9.39 22.81 2.97
N ALA A 35 8.18 22.33 2.67
CA ALA A 35 7.25 23.12 1.88
C ALA A 35 6.61 24.23 2.71
N ARG A 36 6.54 25.44 2.15
CA ARG A 36 5.79 26.56 2.75
C ARG A 36 4.29 26.29 2.89
N GLN A 37 3.72 25.42 2.04
CA GLN A 37 2.30 25.07 2.03
C GLN A 37 2.09 23.55 1.88
N PRO A 38 2.44 22.74 2.88
CA PRO A 38 2.47 21.29 2.75
C PRO A 38 1.07 20.69 2.56
N ARG A 39 0.02 21.30 3.15
CA ARG A 39 -1.38 20.92 2.90
C ARG A 39 -1.83 21.13 1.46
N THR A 40 -1.35 22.19 0.82
CA THR A 40 -1.63 22.47 -0.60
C THR A 40 -0.97 21.42 -1.48
N GLN A 41 0.29 21.05 -1.18
CA GLN A 41 0.99 19.97 -1.86
C GLN A 41 0.24 18.64 -1.73
N LEU A 42 -0.16 18.27 -0.51
CA LEU A 42 -0.95 17.07 -0.26
C LEU A 42 -2.23 17.05 -1.10
N ARG A 43 -3.00 18.14 -1.11
CA ARG A 43 -4.24 18.22 -1.92
C ARG A 43 -3.97 18.01 -3.41
N ASN A 44 -2.93 18.62 -3.95
CA ASN A 44 -2.60 18.50 -5.38
C ASN A 44 -2.20 17.06 -5.73
N ASN A 45 -1.40 16.40 -4.89
CA ASN A 45 -0.96 15.02 -5.13
C ASN A 45 -2.11 14.02 -4.97
N LEU A 46 -3.03 14.24 -4.02
CA LEU A 46 -4.26 13.46 -3.91
C LEU A 46 -5.14 13.59 -5.16
N TRP A 47 -5.18 14.77 -5.77
CA TRP A 47 -5.90 14.96 -7.03
C TRP A 47 -5.25 14.15 -8.16
N ILE A 48 -3.92 14.20 -8.32
CA ILE A 48 -3.18 13.38 -9.30
C ILE A 48 -3.48 11.89 -9.12
N ILE A 49 -3.45 11.40 -7.88
CA ILE A 49 -3.79 10.00 -7.58
C ILE A 49 -5.23 9.69 -7.99
N SER A 50 -6.20 10.55 -7.63
CA SER A 50 -7.61 10.34 -8.00
C SER A 50 -7.87 10.34 -9.50
N GLU A 51 -7.16 11.17 -10.26
CA GLU A 51 -7.28 11.18 -11.72
C GLU A 51 -6.72 9.90 -12.33
N ALA A 52 -5.54 9.47 -11.87
CA ALA A 52 -4.94 8.24 -12.35
C ALA A 52 -5.81 7.01 -12.03
N LEU A 53 -6.37 6.95 -10.82
CA LEU A 53 -7.24 5.88 -10.35
C LEU A 53 -8.61 5.79 -11.05
N GLY A 54 -9.03 6.85 -11.75
CA GLY A 54 -10.33 6.91 -12.43
C GLY A 54 -11.52 6.83 -11.47
N THR A 55 -12.72 6.64 -12.04
CA THR A 55 -13.98 6.65 -11.27
C THR A 55 -14.05 5.54 -10.22
N ALA A 56 -13.59 4.34 -10.55
CA ALA A 56 -13.58 3.20 -9.64
C ALA A 56 -12.58 3.40 -8.49
N GLY A 57 -11.37 3.92 -8.73
CA GLY A 57 -10.40 4.05 -7.64
C GLY A 57 -10.58 5.31 -6.78
N ARG A 58 -11.40 6.28 -7.21
CA ARG A 58 -11.83 7.40 -6.34
C ARG A 58 -12.58 6.92 -5.10
N GLN A 59 -13.33 5.82 -5.17
CA GLN A 59 -14.05 5.26 -4.02
C GLN A 59 -13.11 4.62 -3.00
N TRP A 60 -11.91 4.20 -3.42
CA TRP A 60 -10.89 3.66 -2.53
C TRP A 60 -10.26 4.76 -1.67
N LEU A 61 -10.22 6.01 -2.12
CA LEU A 61 -9.67 7.12 -1.34
C LEU A 61 -10.76 7.81 -0.51
N GLN A 62 -10.92 7.38 0.74
CA GLN A 62 -11.79 8.07 1.68
C GLN A 62 -11.10 9.32 2.22
N ARG A 63 -11.78 10.46 2.06
CA ARG A 63 -11.29 11.78 2.46
C ARG A 63 -12.28 12.40 3.41
N ASP A 64 -11.81 12.68 4.62
CA ASP A 64 -12.51 13.54 5.57
C ASP A 64 -11.79 14.89 5.64
N ARG A 65 -12.38 15.84 6.38
CA ARG A 65 -11.84 17.17 6.64
C ARG A 65 -10.38 17.10 7.09
N ASP A 66 -10.06 16.18 7.99
CA ASP A 66 -8.75 16.10 8.65
C ASP A 66 -8.02 14.77 8.41
N THR A 67 -8.65 13.79 7.75
CA THR A 67 -8.03 12.47 7.55
C THR A 67 -8.17 11.91 6.14
N ILE A 68 -7.25 11.01 5.79
CA ILE A 68 -7.24 10.27 4.52
C ILE A 68 -6.96 8.80 4.83
N SER A 69 -7.65 7.89 4.13
CA SER A 69 -7.36 6.45 4.15
C SER A 69 -7.59 5.84 2.76
N LEU A 70 -6.88 4.75 2.49
CA LEU A 70 -7.22 3.85 1.38
C LEU A 70 -8.12 2.73 1.93
N VAL A 71 -9.34 2.66 1.43
CA VAL A 71 -10.36 1.69 1.86
C VAL A 71 -10.18 0.39 1.08
N PRO A 72 -10.18 -0.77 1.76
CA PRO A 72 -10.18 -2.07 1.09
C PRO A 72 -11.39 -2.23 0.16
N ASP A 73 -11.17 -2.84 -0.99
CA ASP A 73 -12.19 -3.14 -2.00
C ASP A 73 -11.77 -4.40 -2.75
N ASP A 74 -12.71 -5.25 -3.16
CA ASP A 74 -12.40 -6.52 -3.82
C ASP A 74 -11.63 -6.34 -5.14
N ARG A 75 -11.73 -5.16 -5.76
CA ARG A 75 -11.01 -4.82 -7.00
C ARG A 75 -9.62 -4.24 -6.73
N LEU A 76 -9.33 -3.86 -5.48
CA LEU A 76 -8.03 -3.36 -5.06
C LEU A 76 -7.15 -4.54 -4.60
N ARG A 77 -6.15 -4.86 -5.41
CA ARG A 77 -5.16 -5.90 -5.08
C ARG A 77 -3.87 -5.25 -4.59
N LEU A 78 -3.38 -5.75 -3.45
CA LEU A 78 -2.09 -5.37 -2.87
C LEU A 78 -1.27 -6.65 -2.67
N ASP A 79 -0.23 -6.82 -3.50
CA ASP A 79 0.65 -7.99 -3.50
C ASP A 79 1.28 -8.23 -2.13
N VAL A 80 1.75 -7.19 -1.45
CA VAL A 80 2.34 -7.30 -0.11
C VAL A 80 1.34 -7.80 0.93
N ALA A 81 0.05 -7.44 0.80
CA ALA A 81 -0.99 -7.96 1.69
C ALA A 81 -1.25 -9.45 1.43
N THR A 82 -1.30 -9.86 0.15
CA THR A 82 -1.44 -11.28 -0.21
C THR A 82 -0.23 -12.09 0.24
N PHE A 83 0.99 -11.57 0.03
CA PHE A 83 2.24 -12.16 0.51
C PHE A 83 2.22 -12.37 2.03
N GLN A 84 1.94 -11.32 2.80
CA GLN A 84 1.90 -11.38 4.26
C GLN A 84 0.82 -12.36 4.76
N HIS A 85 -0.33 -12.40 4.09
CA HIS A 85 -1.40 -13.34 4.43
C HIS A 85 -0.98 -14.79 4.18
N ALA A 86 -0.32 -15.08 3.06
CA ALA A 86 0.15 -16.41 2.70
C ALA A 86 1.22 -16.91 3.69
N VAL A 87 2.19 -16.06 4.05
CA VAL A 87 3.20 -16.35 5.09
C VAL A 87 2.53 -16.64 6.44
N ALA A 88 1.66 -15.74 6.90
CA ALA A 88 0.97 -15.91 8.19
C ALA A 88 0.09 -17.16 8.22
N THR A 89 -0.50 -17.55 7.09
CA THR A 89 -1.29 -18.78 6.95
C THR A 89 -0.41 -20.01 7.09
N SER A 90 0.75 -20.03 6.43
CA SER A 90 1.73 -21.10 6.59
C SER A 90 2.22 -21.23 8.04
N GLU A 91 2.59 -20.13 8.70
CA GLU A 91 3.08 -20.14 10.09
C GLU A 91 2.03 -20.68 11.07
N LYS A 92 0.78 -20.22 10.94
CA LYS A 92 -0.34 -20.69 11.76
C LYS A 92 -0.61 -22.17 11.54
N HIS A 93 -0.60 -22.62 10.28
CA HIS A 93 -0.82 -24.02 9.96
C HIS A 93 0.32 -24.91 10.44
N ALA A 94 1.58 -24.49 10.24
CA ALA A 94 2.77 -25.21 10.67
C ALA A 94 2.76 -25.49 12.18
N SER A 95 2.22 -24.58 12.99
CA SER A 95 2.05 -24.78 14.44
C SER A 95 1.12 -25.95 14.80
N SER A 96 0.27 -26.38 13.88
CA SER A 96 -0.62 -27.54 14.02
C SER A 96 -0.06 -28.81 13.37
N CYS A 97 1.07 -28.72 12.67
CA CYS A 97 1.73 -29.87 12.06
C CYS A 97 2.53 -30.65 13.10
N THR A 98 2.47 -31.98 13.01
CA THR A 98 3.05 -32.85 14.05
C THR A 98 4.56 -33.04 13.91
N ASN A 99 5.16 -32.85 12.72
CA ASN A 99 6.63 -32.94 12.59
C ASN A 99 7.24 -32.39 11.29
N GLN A 100 6.44 -32.03 10.28
CA GLN A 100 6.94 -31.55 8.98
C GLN A 100 5.93 -30.57 8.35
N LEU A 101 6.42 -29.67 7.50
CA LEU A 101 5.57 -28.83 6.65
C LEU A 101 4.76 -29.75 5.71
N CYS A 102 3.43 -29.68 5.82
CA CYS A 102 2.53 -30.43 4.94
C CYS A 102 2.32 -29.68 3.61
N VAL A 103 1.58 -30.32 2.69
CA VAL A 103 1.24 -29.71 1.39
C VAL A 103 0.58 -28.33 1.54
N THR A 104 -0.26 -28.11 2.55
CA THR A 104 -0.93 -26.82 2.77
C THR A 104 0.07 -25.72 3.18
N CYS A 105 1.05 -26.03 4.03
CA CYS A 105 2.10 -25.06 4.38
C CYS A 105 2.94 -24.70 3.16
N VAL A 106 3.35 -25.72 2.39
CA VAL A 106 4.19 -25.52 1.20
C VAL A 106 3.46 -24.70 0.16
N SER A 107 2.20 -25.02 -0.16
CA SER A 107 1.42 -24.26 -1.14
C SER A 107 1.20 -22.80 -0.74
N ALA A 108 1.02 -22.50 0.55
CA ALA A 108 0.93 -21.12 1.02
C ALA A 108 2.26 -20.37 0.85
N LEU A 109 3.40 -21.02 1.11
CA LEU A 109 4.72 -20.40 0.87
C LEU A 109 5.03 -20.24 -0.62
N GLU A 110 4.63 -21.20 -1.46
CA GLU A 110 4.76 -21.09 -2.92
C GLU A 110 3.98 -19.89 -3.46
N GLU A 111 2.76 -19.64 -2.95
CA GLU A 111 1.99 -18.43 -3.29
C GLU A 111 2.73 -17.15 -2.88
N ALA A 112 3.31 -17.10 -1.68
CA ALA A 112 4.10 -15.97 -1.23
C ALA A 112 5.32 -15.73 -2.14
N VAL A 113 6.09 -16.78 -2.45
CA VAL A 113 7.27 -16.69 -3.32
C VAL A 113 6.88 -16.24 -4.73
N ALA A 114 5.75 -16.70 -5.26
CA ALA A 114 5.28 -16.30 -6.60
C ALA A 114 4.94 -14.81 -6.72
N LEU A 115 4.67 -14.13 -5.60
CA LEU A 115 4.40 -12.69 -5.56
C LEU A 115 5.66 -11.84 -5.36
N TYR A 116 6.73 -12.43 -4.82
CA TYR A 116 7.97 -11.72 -4.54
C TYR A 116 8.77 -11.48 -5.83
N GLN A 117 8.96 -10.22 -6.18
CA GLN A 117 9.72 -9.83 -7.37
C GLN A 117 11.10 -9.26 -7.01
N ASP A 118 11.15 -8.37 -6.02
CA ASP A 118 12.36 -7.70 -5.52
C ASP A 118 12.03 -7.06 -4.15
N ASP A 119 12.95 -6.27 -3.60
CA ASP A 119 12.72 -5.45 -2.43
C ASP A 119 11.50 -4.51 -2.58
N LEU A 120 10.87 -4.17 -1.46
CA LEU A 120 9.69 -3.30 -1.45
C LEU A 120 10.02 -1.96 -2.12
N LEU A 121 9.29 -1.66 -3.21
CA LEU A 121 9.51 -0.48 -4.04
C LEU A 121 10.95 -0.42 -4.62
N ALA A 122 11.55 -1.55 -4.97
CA ALA A 122 12.86 -1.60 -5.64
C ALA A 122 12.90 -0.65 -6.85
N GLY A 123 13.98 0.13 -6.96
CA GLY A 123 14.15 1.15 -8.00
C GLY A 123 13.36 2.46 -7.79
N PHE A 124 12.59 2.59 -6.70
CA PHE A 124 11.86 3.81 -6.37
C PHE A 124 12.59 4.63 -5.30
N SER A 125 13.07 5.82 -5.69
CA SER A 125 13.64 6.83 -4.78
C SER A 125 12.78 8.10 -4.78
N LEU A 126 12.71 8.81 -3.65
CA LEU A 126 12.07 10.15 -3.59
C LEU A 126 13.00 11.28 -4.05
N TRP A 127 14.30 11.05 -4.02
CA TRP A 127 15.35 12.00 -4.38
C TRP A 127 15.94 11.55 -5.70
N ASP A 128 15.45 12.15 -6.78
CA ASP A 128 16.05 12.28 -8.12
C ASP A 128 15.24 13.31 -8.90
#